data_AF-A0A8H5D143-F1
#
_entry.id   AF-A0A8H5D143-F1
#
_cell.length_a   1.000
_cell.length_b   1.000
_cell.length_c   1.000
_cell.angle_alpha   90.00
_cell.angle_beta   90.00
_cell.angle_gamma   90.00
#
_symmetry.space_group_name_H-M   'P 1'
#
loop_
_entity.id
_entity.type
_entity.pdbx_description
1 polymer ?
#
loop_
_entity_poly.entity_id
_entity_poly.type
_entity_poly.pdbx_seq_one_letter_code
_entity_poly.pdbx_strand_id
1 'polypeptide(L)'
;MQRATCTGIRIRSPSDARVIFHAVLLGILPMVTRRLDTEERSMITPGSVYVWEERGPQAELTGVGIERWTDGIRWGPSRVREGFLFYHEKQPQQHLFSEVLYDSDGSFDPAHHILIKQTYTVFVDTPRGQRKWHLIAYFTEDSIKRLRSIDDIPHLRNLLVPHGKYKSARSAKGRPDHIFNPESESEFSRIEYVPYKHGCSPVLQSQASSSPQQSATWPDSPRQHESSPTLPQHSPYPRQIRRGPGSSTSSDDSPDGLAPLEYLQNIQPPRRHPIDENALMRFNSTGHL
;
A
#
# COMPACT_ATOMS: atom_id res chain seq x y z
N MET A 1 -14.61 -22.39 15.37
CA MET A 1 -14.05 -21.08 15.75
C MET A 1 -12.55 -21.19 15.95
N GLN A 2 -11.81 -20.69 14.97
CA GLN A 2 -10.38 -20.45 14.93
C GLN A 2 -10.10 -19.09 15.59
N ARG A 3 -8.99 -18.95 16.32
CA ARG A 3 -8.66 -17.76 17.11
C ARG A 3 -7.42 -17.05 16.58
N ALA A 4 -7.16 -15.85 17.09
CA ALA A 4 -5.88 -15.19 16.92
C ALA A 4 -4.73 -16.04 17.46
N THR A 5 -3.56 -15.95 16.83
CA THR A 5 -2.31 -16.60 17.26
C THR A 5 -1.89 -16.09 18.64
N CYS A 6 -2.07 -14.79 18.91
CA CYS A 6 -2.07 -14.21 20.25
C CYS A 6 -2.86 -12.90 20.27
N THR A 7 -3.17 -12.38 21.47
CA THR A 7 -3.92 -11.14 21.68
C THR A 7 -3.24 -10.27 22.75
N GLY A 8 -3.58 -8.98 22.80
CA GLY A 8 -3.08 -8.03 23.80
C GLY A 8 -1.58 -7.68 23.66
N ILE A 9 -0.98 -7.91 22.49
CA ILE A 9 0.45 -7.73 22.24
C ILE A 9 0.72 -6.78 21.06
N ARG A 10 1.84 -6.04 21.11
CA ARG A 10 2.38 -5.21 20.02
C ARG A 10 3.71 -5.79 19.52
N ILE A 11 3.88 -5.85 18.19
CA ILE A 11 5.10 -6.33 17.54
C ILE A 11 6.02 -5.14 17.21
N ARG A 12 7.10 -4.97 17.98
CA ARG A 12 7.98 -3.78 17.93
C ARG A 12 9.19 -3.95 17.02
N SER A 13 9.47 -5.13 16.48
CA SER A 13 10.67 -5.39 15.68
C SER A 13 10.51 -6.63 14.80
N PRO A 14 11.36 -6.82 13.77
CA PRO A 14 11.43 -8.10 13.06
C PRO A 14 11.80 -9.26 14.00
N SER A 15 12.58 -9.02 15.06
CA SER A 15 12.92 -10.03 16.08
C SER A 15 11.70 -10.44 16.93
N ASP A 16 10.86 -9.49 17.34
CA ASP A 16 9.57 -9.79 17.99
C ASP A 16 8.71 -10.73 17.11
N ALA A 17 8.67 -10.45 15.80
CA ALA A 17 7.94 -11.29 14.84
C ALA A 17 8.58 -12.69 14.67
N ARG A 18 9.92 -12.79 14.68
CA ARG A 18 10.63 -14.08 14.66
C ARG A 18 10.30 -14.93 15.90
N VAL A 19 10.18 -14.34 17.09
CA VAL A 19 9.75 -15.05 18.31
C VAL A 19 8.33 -15.60 18.16
N ILE A 20 7.38 -14.83 17.63
CA ILE A 20 6.01 -15.33 17.36
C ILE A 20 6.04 -16.48 16.33
N PHE A 21 6.78 -16.37 15.22
CA PHE A 21 6.92 -17.48 14.27
C PHE A 21 7.59 -18.71 14.91
N HIS A 22 8.50 -18.54 15.86
CA HIS A 22 9.12 -19.66 16.55
C HIS A 22 8.16 -20.35 17.54
N ALA A 23 7.41 -19.57 18.31
CA ALA A 23 6.35 -20.08 19.18
C ALA A 23 5.27 -20.85 18.40
N VAL A 24 4.91 -20.38 17.20
CA VAL A 24 4.00 -21.11 16.29
C VAL A 24 4.62 -22.40 15.77
N LEU A 25 5.89 -22.40 15.35
CA LEU A 25 6.58 -23.62 14.89
C LEU A 25 6.71 -24.68 15.99
N LEU A 26 6.85 -24.26 17.25
CA LEU A 26 6.87 -25.12 18.44
C LEU A 26 5.48 -25.56 18.92
N GLY A 27 4.39 -25.08 18.30
CA GLY A 27 3.02 -25.37 18.72
C GLY A 27 2.57 -24.66 20.01
N ILE A 28 3.36 -23.71 20.52
CA ILE A 28 3.05 -22.91 21.72
C ILE A 28 1.94 -21.89 21.43
N LEU A 29 1.90 -21.35 20.20
CA LEU A 29 0.84 -20.48 19.70
C LEU A 29 0.16 -21.10 18.46
N PRO A 30 -1.16 -20.97 18.28
CA PRO A 30 -1.86 -21.58 17.16
C PRO A 30 -1.61 -20.86 15.84
N MET A 31 -1.40 -21.63 14.77
CA MET A 31 -1.42 -21.14 13.38
C MET A 31 -2.86 -21.06 12.86
N VAL A 32 -3.15 -20.02 12.07
CA VAL A 32 -4.35 -19.90 11.24
C VAL A 32 -4.17 -20.73 9.97
N THR A 33 -5.08 -21.67 9.72
CA THR A 33 -4.98 -22.65 8.61
C THR A 33 -6.02 -22.43 7.51
N ARG A 34 -7.12 -21.72 7.81
CA ARG A 34 -8.15 -21.34 6.83
C ARG A 34 -8.54 -19.87 6.99
N ARG A 35 -9.17 -19.29 5.96
CA ARG A 35 -9.78 -17.94 6.06
C ARG A 35 -10.70 -17.85 7.28
N LEU A 36 -10.74 -16.67 7.89
CA LEU A 36 -11.68 -16.35 8.96
C LEU A 36 -13.11 -16.27 8.40
N ASP A 37 -14.08 -16.82 9.13
CA ASP A 37 -15.51 -16.56 8.86
C ASP A 37 -15.91 -15.15 9.35
N THR A 38 -17.22 -14.86 9.40
CA THR A 38 -17.74 -13.52 9.76
C THR A 38 -17.60 -13.22 11.25
N GLU A 39 -17.80 -14.21 12.12
CA GLU A 39 -17.67 -14.08 13.58
C GLU A 39 -16.20 -14.02 13.98
N GLU A 40 -15.35 -14.82 13.34
CA GLU A 40 -13.90 -14.77 13.52
C GLU A 40 -13.29 -13.45 13.05
N ARG A 41 -13.94 -12.74 12.12
CA ARG A 41 -13.56 -11.38 11.69
C ARG A 41 -14.02 -10.29 12.66
N SER A 42 -15.21 -10.39 13.26
CA SER A 42 -15.66 -9.37 14.23
C SER A 42 -14.86 -9.39 15.54
N MET A 43 -14.11 -10.46 15.82
CA MET A 43 -13.12 -10.52 16.91
C MET A 43 -11.77 -9.84 16.61
N ILE A 44 -11.54 -9.29 15.41
CA ILE A 44 -10.33 -8.51 15.09
C ILE A 44 -10.35 -7.21 15.90
N THR A 45 -9.36 -7.05 16.78
CA THR A 45 -9.27 -5.95 17.75
C THR A 45 -7.81 -5.50 17.95
N PRO A 46 -7.56 -4.30 18.51
CA PRO A 46 -6.21 -3.85 18.82
C PRO A 46 -5.49 -4.83 19.76
N GLY A 47 -4.29 -5.26 19.35
CA GLY A 47 -3.51 -6.29 20.02
C GLY A 47 -3.67 -7.70 19.47
N SER A 48 -4.62 -7.95 18.56
CA SER A 48 -4.74 -9.26 17.89
C SER A 48 -3.63 -9.47 16.88
N VAL A 49 -3.01 -10.65 16.92
CA VAL A 49 -1.95 -11.09 16.01
C VAL A 49 -2.32 -12.47 15.45
N TYR A 50 -2.15 -12.65 14.15
CA TYR A 50 -2.41 -13.91 13.45
C TYR A 50 -1.19 -14.31 12.61
N VAL A 51 -0.91 -15.62 12.53
CA VAL A 51 0.14 -16.20 11.69
C VAL A 51 -0.44 -17.31 10.81
N TRP A 52 -0.06 -17.34 9.54
CA TRP A 52 -0.44 -18.41 8.60
C TRP A 52 0.71 -18.81 7.66
N GLU A 53 0.68 -20.06 7.18
CA GLU A 53 1.48 -20.52 6.05
C GLU A 53 0.80 -20.13 4.73
N GLU A 54 1.54 -19.50 3.81
CA GLU A 54 1.07 -19.22 2.45
C GLU A 54 0.85 -20.54 1.70
N ARG A 55 -0.36 -20.68 1.15
CA ARG A 55 -0.79 -21.81 0.30
C ARG A 55 0.22 -22.05 -0.84
N GLY A 56 0.95 -23.16 -0.78
CA GLY A 56 1.97 -23.52 -1.77
C GLY A 56 1.39 -24.12 -3.07
N PRO A 57 2.18 -24.21 -4.16
CA PRO A 57 1.66 -24.57 -5.50
C PRO A 57 0.93 -25.91 -5.59
N GLN A 58 1.35 -26.93 -4.83
CA GLN A 58 0.65 -28.24 -4.81
C GLN A 58 -0.72 -28.21 -4.13
N ALA A 59 -1.06 -27.15 -3.40
CA ALA A 59 -2.32 -27.06 -2.67
C ALA A 59 -3.53 -26.76 -3.57
N GLU A 60 -3.31 -26.39 -4.85
CA GLU A 60 -4.37 -26.00 -5.80
C GLU A 60 -5.60 -26.92 -5.72
N LEU A 61 -5.33 -28.22 -5.84
CA LEU A 61 -6.28 -29.34 -5.84
C LEU A 61 -7.28 -29.37 -4.66
N THR A 62 -6.98 -28.70 -3.55
CA THR A 62 -7.81 -28.74 -2.32
C THR A 62 -8.70 -27.52 -2.11
N GLY A 63 -8.45 -26.40 -2.80
CA GLY A 63 -9.12 -25.11 -2.57
C GLY A 63 -8.90 -24.44 -1.19
N VAL A 64 -8.50 -25.18 -0.15
CA VAL A 64 -8.35 -24.67 1.23
C VAL A 64 -6.99 -23.99 1.43
N GLY A 65 -6.97 -22.89 2.18
CA GLY A 65 -5.76 -22.19 2.62
C GLY A 65 -5.91 -20.67 2.64
N ILE A 66 -4.78 -19.95 2.78
CA ILE A 66 -4.71 -18.49 2.69
C ILE A 66 -3.49 -18.10 1.83
N GLU A 67 -3.75 -17.49 0.66
CA GLU A 67 -2.72 -16.79 -0.13
C GLU A 67 -2.59 -15.31 0.27
N ARG A 68 -3.74 -14.68 0.53
CA ARG A 68 -3.88 -13.26 0.86
C ARG A 68 -4.86 -13.13 2.02
N TRP A 69 -4.45 -12.39 3.05
CA TRP A 69 -5.29 -12.10 4.20
C TRP A 69 -6.51 -11.25 3.80
N THR A 70 -7.66 -11.56 4.41
CA THR A 70 -8.95 -10.89 4.16
C THR A 70 -9.67 -10.68 5.49
N ASP A 71 -9.56 -9.47 6.03
CA ASP A 71 -10.24 -9.01 7.27
C ASP A 71 -11.63 -8.42 7.00
N GLY A 72 -11.85 -7.84 5.81
CA GLY A 72 -13.09 -7.14 5.45
C GLY A 72 -13.06 -5.64 5.76
N ILE A 73 -11.96 -5.15 6.33
CA ILE A 73 -11.76 -3.74 6.69
C ILE A 73 -11.27 -2.96 5.45
N ARG A 74 -11.62 -1.68 5.34
CA ARG A 74 -11.20 -0.81 4.23
C ARG A 74 -9.83 -0.21 4.54
N TRP A 75 -8.82 -0.50 3.74
CA TRP A 75 -7.44 -0.08 4.00
C TRP A 75 -6.95 1.03 3.07
N GLY A 76 -6.09 1.89 3.60
CA GLY A 76 -5.29 2.84 2.84
C GLY A 76 -4.16 2.16 2.03
N PRO A 77 -3.45 2.93 1.19
CA PRO A 77 -2.27 2.43 0.47
C PRO A 77 -1.17 2.05 1.45
N SER A 78 -0.43 0.97 1.15
CA SER A 78 0.62 0.47 2.04
C SER A 78 1.78 1.45 2.21
N ARG A 79 2.46 1.35 3.36
CA ARG A 79 3.70 2.06 3.69
C ARG A 79 4.76 1.07 4.15
N VAL A 80 5.98 1.18 3.64
CA VAL A 80 7.10 0.31 4.05
C VAL A 80 7.86 1.00 5.18
N ARG A 81 8.10 0.30 6.29
CA ARG A 81 8.97 0.77 7.37
C ARG A 81 9.62 -0.43 8.06
N GLU A 82 10.95 -0.42 8.19
CA GLU A 82 11.73 -1.38 9.00
C GLU A 82 11.39 -2.86 8.72
N GLY A 83 11.23 -3.21 7.44
CA GLY A 83 10.88 -4.56 6.96
C GLY A 83 9.37 -4.88 6.91
N PHE A 84 8.55 -4.14 7.65
CA PHE A 84 7.09 -4.29 7.70
C PHE A 84 6.36 -3.55 6.56
N LEU A 85 5.10 -3.93 6.33
CA LEU A 85 4.11 -3.04 5.72
C LEU A 85 3.13 -2.54 6.78
N PHE A 86 2.77 -1.26 6.70
CA PHE A 86 1.71 -0.64 7.48
C PHE A 86 0.56 -0.20 6.57
N TYR A 87 -0.65 -0.32 7.08
CA TYR A 87 -1.90 0.12 6.47
C TYR A 87 -2.75 0.79 7.54
N HIS A 88 -3.29 1.97 7.27
CA HIS A 88 -4.29 2.63 8.12
C HIS A 88 -5.69 2.33 7.58
N GLU A 89 -6.67 2.20 8.48
CA GLU A 89 -8.08 2.03 8.13
C GLU A 89 -8.66 3.30 7.46
N LYS A 90 -9.64 3.09 6.57
CA LYS A 90 -10.45 4.13 5.91
C LYS A 90 -11.89 4.04 6.40
N GLN A 91 -12.14 4.66 7.55
CA GLN A 91 -13.50 4.86 8.09
C GLN A 91 -14.42 5.54 7.06
N PRO A 92 -15.75 5.31 7.11
CA PRO A 92 -16.72 6.12 6.40
C PRO A 92 -16.69 7.57 6.89
N GLN A 93 -16.80 8.55 5.98
CA GLN A 93 -16.73 9.98 6.33
C GLN A 93 -17.81 10.41 7.34
N GLN A 94 -18.97 9.73 7.33
CA GLN A 94 -20.06 9.92 8.29
C GLN A 94 -19.65 9.57 9.74
N HIS A 95 -18.78 8.57 9.95
CA HIS A 95 -18.32 8.18 11.29
C HIS A 95 -17.39 9.24 11.87
N LEU A 96 -16.46 9.74 11.06
CA LEU A 96 -15.58 10.85 11.42
C LEU A 96 -16.42 12.09 11.82
N PHE A 97 -17.37 12.50 10.97
CA PHE A 97 -18.26 13.62 11.30
C PHE A 97 -19.07 13.40 12.58
N SER A 98 -19.50 12.16 12.87
CA SER A 98 -20.21 11.86 14.11
C SER A 98 -19.33 12.09 15.33
N GLU A 99 -18.09 11.59 15.35
CA GLU A 99 -17.25 11.65 16.55
C GLU A 99 -16.80 13.08 16.89
N VAL A 100 -16.45 13.93 15.91
CA VAL A 100 -16.16 15.36 16.15
C VAL A 100 -17.38 16.21 16.55
N LEU A 101 -18.61 15.69 16.44
CA LEU A 101 -19.82 16.39 16.89
C LEU A 101 -20.24 16.00 18.32
N TYR A 102 -19.66 14.95 18.91
CA TYR A 102 -19.96 14.53 20.28
C TYR A 102 -18.88 14.91 21.31
N ASP A 103 -17.60 15.06 20.93
CA ASP A 103 -16.59 15.63 21.85
C ASP A 103 -16.58 17.16 21.79
N SER A 104 -17.12 17.80 22.83
CA SER A 104 -17.03 19.26 23.02
C SER A 104 -15.81 19.72 23.83
N ASP A 105 -15.01 18.80 24.37
CA ASP A 105 -13.82 19.12 25.19
C ASP A 105 -12.55 19.28 24.34
N GLY A 106 -12.62 18.94 23.04
CA GLY A 106 -11.54 19.16 22.08
C GLY A 106 -10.28 18.33 22.34
N SER A 107 -10.42 17.21 23.05
CA SER A 107 -9.32 16.33 23.47
C SER A 107 -9.20 15.07 22.61
N PHE A 108 -10.27 14.70 21.90
CA PHE A 108 -10.33 13.53 21.03
C PHE A 108 -9.73 13.84 19.64
N ASP A 109 -8.55 13.28 19.32
CA ASP A 109 -8.07 13.17 17.95
C ASP A 109 -8.50 11.82 17.35
N PRO A 110 -9.43 11.78 16.37
CA PRO A 110 -9.87 10.53 15.75
C PRO A 110 -8.72 9.71 15.14
N ALA A 111 -7.60 10.34 14.76
CA ALA A 111 -6.42 9.65 14.24
C ALA A 111 -5.89 8.58 15.22
N HIS A 112 -5.97 8.84 16.53
CA HIS A 112 -5.52 7.92 17.58
C HIS A 112 -6.33 6.61 17.64
N HIS A 113 -7.56 6.64 17.11
CA HIS A 113 -8.52 5.54 17.12
C HIS A 113 -8.58 4.77 15.80
N ILE A 114 -7.97 5.28 14.72
CA ILE A 114 -7.87 4.58 13.43
C ILE A 114 -7.11 3.26 13.62
N LEU A 115 -7.69 2.14 13.15
CA LEU A 115 -7.03 0.86 13.21
C LEU A 115 -5.85 0.81 12.22
N ILE A 116 -4.71 0.32 12.69
CA ILE A 116 -3.48 0.13 11.94
C ILE A 116 -3.22 -1.36 11.83
N LYS A 117 -3.00 -1.82 10.60
CA LYS A 117 -2.55 -3.16 10.27
C LYS A 117 -1.07 -3.14 9.93
N GLN A 118 -0.29 -3.92 10.66
CA GLN A 118 1.12 -4.19 10.44
C GLN A 118 1.28 -5.61 9.91
N THR A 119 2.01 -5.81 8.81
CA THR A 119 2.31 -7.15 8.28
C THR A 119 3.80 -7.39 8.08
N TYR A 120 4.21 -8.64 8.28
CA TYR A 120 5.57 -9.12 8.05
C TYR A 120 5.52 -10.51 7.41
N THR A 121 6.47 -10.80 6.52
CA THR A 121 6.51 -12.07 5.77
C THR A 121 7.93 -12.62 5.78
N VAL A 122 8.06 -13.91 6.05
CA VAL A 122 9.35 -14.63 6.09
C VAL A 122 9.31 -15.90 5.26
N PHE A 123 10.47 -16.32 4.80
CA PHE A 123 10.72 -17.71 4.43
C PHE A 123 11.22 -18.46 5.67
N VAL A 124 10.64 -19.63 5.92
CA VAL A 124 10.93 -20.54 7.02
C VAL A 124 11.38 -21.87 6.45
N ASP A 125 12.56 -22.32 6.84
CA ASP A 125 13.08 -23.61 6.42
C ASP A 125 12.51 -24.72 7.33
N THR A 126 11.63 -25.56 6.79
CA THR A 126 10.93 -26.64 7.51
C THR A 126 11.40 -28.03 7.04
N PRO A 127 11.17 -29.11 7.81
CA PRO A 127 11.44 -30.48 7.36
C PRO A 127 10.66 -30.91 6.10
N ARG A 128 9.61 -30.16 5.71
CA ARG A 128 8.83 -30.38 4.48
C ARG A 128 9.30 -29.48 3.32
N GLY A 129 10.52 -28.94 3.42
CA GLY A 129 11.06 -27.90 2.55
C GLY A 129 10.75 -26.47 3.04
N GLN A 130 11.25 -25.47 2.32
CA GLN A 130 10.98 -24.07 2.64
C GLN A 130 9.48 -23.74 2.52
N ARG A 131 9.00 -22.85 3.38
CA ARG A 131 7.64 -22.31 3.39
C ARG A 131 7.67 -20.80 3.54
N LYS A 132 6.63 -20.13 3.09
CA LYS A 132 6.47 -18.68 3.23
C LYS A 132 5.40 -18.41 4.27
N TRP A 133 5.78 -17.85 5.41
CA TRP A 133 4.87 -17.59 6.52
C TRP A 133 4.64 -16.09 6.65
N HIS A 134 3.43 -15.71 7.05
CA HIS A 134 3.04 -14.33 7.28
C HIS A 134 2.60 -14.11 8.71
N LEU A 135 2.89 -12.92 9.23
CA LEU A 135 2.35 -12.38 10.46
C LEU A 135 1.57 -11.12 10.12
N ILE A 136 0.42 -10.97 10.76
CA ILE A 136 -0.40 -9.76 10.76
C ILE A 136 -0.72 -9.37 12.20
N ALA A 137 -0.51 -8.10 12.53
CA ALA A 137 -0.80 -7.52 13.83
C ALA A 137 -1.68 -6.28 13.66
N TYR A 138 -2.61 -6.08 14.59
CA TYR A 138 -3.51 -4.92 14.63
C TYR A 138 -3.24 -4.07 15.87
N PHE A 139 -3.27 -2.75 15.75
CA PHE A 139 -3.23 -1.82 16.87
C PHE A 139 -3.87 -0.49 16.47
N THR A 140 -4.34 0.32 17.42
CA THR A 140 -4.48 1.77 17.21
C THR A 140 -3.30 2.47 17.86
N GLU A 141 -3.03 3.74 17.52
CA GLU A 141 -1.95 4.50 18.19
C GLU A 141 -2.17 4.51 19.71
N ASP A 142 -3.41 4.72 20.13
CA ASP A 142 -3.78 4.77 21.53
C ASP A 142 -3.58 3.45 22.28
N SER A 143 -3.76 2.31 21.60
CA SER A 143 -3.50 1.00 22.21
C SER A 143 -2.01 0.72 22.48
N ILE A 144 -1.08 1.41 21.80
CA ILE A 144 0.37 1.13 21.88
C ILE A 144 0.88 1.18 23.32
N LYS A 145 0.36 2.11 24.12
CA LYS A 145 0.75 2.31 25.53
C LYS A 145 0.18 1.25 26.48
N ARG A 146 -0.81 0.47 26.03
CA ARG A 146 -1.55 -0.53 26.82
C ARG A 146 -1.25 -1.98 26.39
N LEU A 147 -0.80 -2.18 25.15
CA LEU A 147 -0.40 -3.49 24.62
C LEU A 147 0.95 -3.93 25.18
N ARG A 148 1.04 -5.21 25.56
CA ARG A 148 2.28 -5.83 26.03
C ARG A 148 3.26 -6.04 24.88
N SER A 149 4.52 -6.22 25.19
CA SER A 149 5.55 -6.69 24.26
C SER A 149 5.88 -8.16 24.44
N ILE A 150 6.77 -8.69 23.60
CA ILE A 150 7.33 -10.05 23.75
C ILE A 150 8.03 -10.21 25.10
N ASP A 151 8.82 -9.21 25.50
CA ASP A 151 9.63 -9.17 26.74
C ASP A 151 8.77 -9.39 28.00
N ASP A 152 7.50 -8.96 27.94
CA ASP A 152 6.54 -9.03 29.05
C ASP A 152 5.90 -10.42 29.22
N ILE A 153 6.07 -11.34 28.27
CA ILE A 153 5.37 -12.63 28.22
C ILE A 153 6.37 -13.76 28.51
N PRO A 154 6.34 -14.40 29.71
CA PRO A 154 7.38 -15.34 30.13
C PRO A 154 7.65 -16.51 29.17
N HIS A 155 6.60 -17.04 28.55
CA HIS A 155 6.68 -18.16 27.59
C HIS A 155 7.15 -17.75 26.18
N LEU A 156 7.33 -16.45 25.91
CA LEU A 156 7.81 -15.93 24.62
C LEU A 156 9.19 -15.29 24.75
N ARG A 157 9.41 -14.44 25.76
CA ARG A 157 10.69 -13.72 25.98
C ARG A 157 11.90 -14.65 26.15
N ASN A 158 11.68 -15.87 26.62
CA ASN A 158 12.71 -16.87 26.88
C ASN A 158 12.94 -17.83 25.68
N LEU A 159 12.25 -17.66 24.55
CA LEU A 159 12.38 -18.55 23.39
C LEU A 159 13.63 -18.24 22.57
N LEU A 160 14.61 -19.15 22.61
CA LEU A 160 15.82 -19.08 21.79
C LEU A 160 15.46 -19.35 20.32
N VAL A 161 15.34 -18.29 19.52
CA VAL A 161 15.08 -18.38 18.09
C VAL A 161 16.37 -18.77 17.35
N PRO A 162 16.42 -19.87 16.57
CA PRO A 162 17.61 -20.22 15.80
C PRO A 162 17.92 -19.18 14.72
N HIS A 163 19.15 -18.65 14.71
CA HIS A 163 19.59 -17.66 13.72
C HIS A 163 19.46 -18.20 12.27
N GLY A 164 19.18 -17.32 11.32
CA GLY A 164 18.98 -17.66 9.91
C GLY A 164 17.72 -18.48 9.57
N LYS A 165 16.96 -18.98 10.55
CA LYS A 165 15.78 -19.84 10.32
C LYS A 165 14.55 -19.10 9.75
N TYR A 166 14.50 -17.78 9.94
CA TYR A 166 13.38 -16.90 9.58
C TYR A 166 13.90 -15.73 8.74
N LYS A 167 14.05 -15.96 7.43
CA LYS A 167 14.62 -15.00 6.46
C LYS A 167 13.54 -14.06 5.97
N SER A 168 13.79 -12.76 5.88
CA SER A 168 12.75 -11.81 5.42
C SER A 168 12.38 -12.07 3.96
N ALA A 169 11.10 -12.28 3.66
CA ALA A 169 10.62 -12.36 2.28
C ALA A 169 10.62 -10.99 1.56
N ARG A 170 11.17 -9.95 2.20
CA ARG A 170 11.38 -8.60 1.69
C ARG A 170 12.85 -8.24 1.45
N SER A 171 13.79 -9.15 1.73
CA SER A 171 15.16 -9.08 1.21
C SER A 171 15.10 -9.04 -0.32
N ALA A 172 15.24 -7.84 -0.90
CA ALA A 172 15.18 -7.66 -2.34
C ALA A 172 16.43 -8.27 -2.99
N LYS A 173 16.26 -9.09 -4.03
CA LYS A 173 17.35 -9.71 -4.79
C LYS A 173 18.29 -8.62 -5.34
N GLY A 174 19.44 -8.43 -4.69
CA GLY A 174 20.40 -7.35 -4.99
C GLY A 174 20.58 -6.28 -3.89
N ARG A 175 19.89 -6.37 -2.75
CA ARG A 175 20.28 -5.66 -1.50
C ARG A 175 20.95 -6.65 -0.54
N PRO A 176 21.98 -6.25 0.21
CA PRO A 176 22.68 -7.15 1.13
C PRO A 176 21.76 -7.53 2.31
N ASP A 177 21.75 -8.82 2.65
CA ASP A 177 20.77 -9.37 3.60
C ASP A 177 20.85 -8.78 5.02
N HIS A 178 22.01 -8.26 5.45
CA HIS A 178 22.17 -7.66 6.78
C HIS A 178 21.17 -6.53 7.07
N ILE A 179 20.62 -5.86 6.05
CA ILE A 179 19.65 -4.76 6.23
C ILE A 179 18.28 -5.27 6.74
N PHE A 180 17.94 -6.54 6.46
CA PHE A 180 16.65 -7.15 6.84
C PHE A 180 16.83 -8.38 7.75
N ASN A 181 18.02 -8.96 7.78
CA ASN A 181 18.46 -10.01 8.68
C ASN A 181 19.92 -9.77 9.11
N PRO A 182 20.19 -8.74 9.93
CA PRO A 182 21.50 -8.55 10.55
C PRO A 182 21.85 -9.75 11.43
N GLU A 183 23.13 -10.10 11.47
CA GLU A 183 23.64 -11.23 12.26
C GLU A 183 23.75 -10.89 13.76
N SER A 184 23.63 -9.61 14.11
CA SER A 184 23.48 -9.14 15.49
C SER A 184 22.05 -8.69 15.74
N GLU A 185 21.44 -9.14 16.84
CA GLU A 185 20.07 -8.74 17.21
C GLU A 185 19.98 -7.27 17.67
N SER A 186 21.13 -6.65 17.97
CA SER A 186 21.26 -5.34 18.61
C SER A 186 20.90 -4.15 17.71
N GLU A 187 20.92 -4.28 16.38
CA GLU A 187 20.69 -3.15 15.46
C GLU A 187 19.21 -2.87 15.15
N PHE A 188 18.29 -3.80 15.47
CA PHE A 188 16.86 -3.51 15.41
C PHE A 188 16.42 -2.67 16.63
N SER A 189 16.69 -1.37 16.53
CA SER A 189 16.07 -0.34 17.37
C SER A 189 14.57 -0.63 17.51
N ARG A 190 14.08 -0.77 18.75
CA ARG A 190 12.67 -1.07 19.03
C ARG A 190 11.79 -0.02 18.35
N ILE A 191 10.88 -0.43 17.46
CA ILE A 191 10.05 0.49 16.64
C ILE A 191 9.21 1.37 17.57
N GLU A 192 9.68 2.60 17.77
CA GLU A 192 8.83 3.69 18.22
C GLU A 192 7.87 4.04 17.07
N TYR A 193 6.57 3.91 17.33
CA TYR A 193 5.58 4.31 16.35
C TYR A 193 5.61 5.83 16.24
N VAL A 194 5.78 6.33 15.02
CA VAL A 194 5.73 7.77 14.76
C VAL A 194 4.32 8.06 14.24
N PRO A 195 3.53 8.91 14.93
CA PRO A 195 2.17 9.25 14.54
C PRO A 195 2.10 9.74 13.10
N TYR A 196 1.15 9.21 12.32
CA TYR A 196 0.93 9.71 10.97
C TYR A 196 0.11 11.00 11.06
N LYS A 197 0.79 12.16 11.04
CA LYS A 197 0.10 13.44 10.87
C LYS A 197 -0.65 13.41 9.53
N HIS A 198 -1.97 13.32 9.61
CA HIS A 198 -2.84 13.44 8.46
C HIS A 198 -2.59 14.80 7.82
N GLY A 199 -2.24 14.79 6.53
CA GLY A 199 -2.10 16.01 5.76
C GLY A 199 -3.47 16.65 5.55
N CYS A 200 -3.93 17.43 6.53
CA CYS A 200 -4.91 18.47 6.27
C CYS A 200 -4.34 19.34 5.15
N SER A 201 -5.02 19.38 4.00
CA SER A 201 -4.83 20.45 3.03
C SER A 201 -4.87 21.78 3.79
N PRO A 202 -3.95 22.72 3.56
CA PRO A 202 -3.93 23.97 4.31
C PRO A 202 -5.28 24.67 4.11
N VAL A 203 -6.03 24.80 5.21
CA VAL A 203 -7.22 25.66 5.24
C VAL A 203 -6.75 27.04 4.80
N LEU A 204 -7.42 27.63 3.82
CA LEU A 204 -7.14 28.97 3.34
C LEU A 204 -7.44 29.98 4.45
N GLN A 205 -6.46 30.19 5.33
CA GLN A 205 -6.47 31.32 6.27
C GLN A 205 -6.46 32.59 5.43
N SER A 206 -7.57 33.32 5.49
CA SER A 206 -7.71 34.65 4.90
C SER A 206 -6.75 35.61 5.59
N GLN A 207 -5.55 35.74 5.03
CA GLN A 207 -4.54 36.66 5.55
C GLN A 207 -5.05 38.10 5.44
N ALA A 208 -5.42 38.68 6.59
CA ALA A 208 -5.74 40.09 6.69
C ALA A 208 -4.51 40.92 6.30
N SER A 209 -4.68 41.82 5.33
CA SER A 209 -3.59 42.61 4.77
C SER A 209 -3.04 43.61 5.80
N SER A 210 -1.77 43.43 6.16
CA SER A 210 -0.99 44.41 6.93
C SER A 210 0.33 44.66 6.21
N SER A 211 0.43 45.82 5.54
CA SER A 211 1.60 46.21 4.76
C SER A 211 2.54 47.09 5.60
N PRO A 212 3.82 46.70 5.79
CA PRO A 212 4.86 47.64 6.19
C PRO A 212 5.51 48.27 4.94
N GLN A 213 5.59 49.60 4.90
CA GLN A 213 6.37 50.31 3.89
C GLN A 213 7.88 50.17 4.19
N GLN A 214 8.69 50.04 3.14
CA GLN A 214 10.07 50.52 3.13
C GLN A 214 10.56 50.75 1.70
N SER A 215 11.66 51.48 1.54
CA SER A 215 11.96 52.24 0.32
C SER A 215 13.43 52.18 -0.10
N ALA A 216 13.70 52.58 -1.35
CA ALA A 216 15.01 52.69 -1.99
C ALA A 216 15.72 51.33 -2.27
N THR A 217 16.62 51.18 -3.25
CA THR A 217 17.12 52.12 -4.29
C THR A 217 17.51 51.33 -5.55
N TRP A 218 17.49 51.95 -6.74
CA TRP A 218 18.00 51.38 -8.00
C TRP A 218 19.38 51.96 -8.38
N PRO A 219 20.25 51.16 -9.00
CA PRO A 219 21.31 51.65 -9.89
C PRO A 219 21.17 51.16 -11.35
N ASP A 220 21.90 51.84 -12.24
CA ASP A 220 21.75 51.89 -13.71
C ASP A 220 22.17 50.65 -14.54
N SER A 221 21.42 50.41 -15.65
CA SER A 221 21.83 50.38 -17.09
C SER A 221 23.12 49.67 -17.59
N PRO A 222 23.37 49.49 -18.92
CA PRO A 222 22.64 49.95 -20.12
C PRO A 222 22.35 48.86 -21.22
N ARG A 223 21.80 49.31 -22.36
CA ARG A 223 21.49 48.54 -23.60
C ARG A 223 22.50 48.77 -24.74
N GLN A 224 22.61 47.80 -25.67
CA GLN A 224 22.76 47.96 -27.14
C GLN A 224 21.98 46.77 -27.79
N HIS A 225 21.10 46.84 -28.81
CA HIS A 225 21.19 47.32 -30.22
C HIS A 225 22.26 46.57 -31.05
N GLU A 226 22.03 46.12 -32.30
CA GLU A 226 21.23 46.71 -33.40
C GLU A 226 20.79 45.73 -34.54
N SER A 227 19.81 46.15 -35.37
CA SER A 227 19.62 45.89 -36.83
C SER A 227 19.27 44.51 -37.46
N SER A 228 18.42 44.56 -38.52
CA SER A 228 18.03 43.49 -39.48
C SER A 228 18.40 43.92 -40.93
N PRO A 229 18.34 43.05 -41.99
CA PRO A 229 17.16 43.09 -42.91
C PRO A 229 16.85 41.85 -43.84
N THR A 230 15.68 41.91 -44.52
CA THR A 230 15.33 41.38 -45.87
C THR A 230 14.94 39.90 -46.17
N LEU A 231 14.19 39.75 -47.28
CA LEU A 231 13.52 38.59 -47.95
C LEU A 231 14.06 38.48 -49.43
N PRO A 232 13.54 37.72 -50.44
CA PRO A 232 12.27 36.94 -50.58
C PRO A 232 12.32 35.61 -51.43
N GLN A 233 11.13 35.10 -51.82
CA GLN A 233 10.80 34.11 -52.89
C GLN A 233 11.02 32.61 -52.55
N HIS A 234 10.19 31.63 -52.97
CA HIS A 234 9.31 31.52 -54.15
C HIS A 234 7.99 30.73 -53.88
N SER A 235 7.05 30.77 -54.84
CA SER A 235 5.87 29.88 -54.95
C SER A 235 5.79 29.32 -56.39
N PRO A 236 5.07 28.21 -56.69
CA PRO A 236 3.61 28.29 -56.92
C PRO A 236 2.73 27.10 -56.43
N TYR A 237 1.49 27.45 -56.08
CA TYR A 237 0.27 26.62 -56.02
C TYR A 237 -0.13 26.06 -57.42
N PRO A 238 -1.02 25.03 -57.59
CA PRO A 238 -2.45 25.17 -57.18
C PRO A 238 -3.37 23.92 -56.97
N ARG A 239 -4.28 24.07 -55.98
CA ARG A 239 -5.76 23.75 -56.03
C ARG A 239 -6.16 22.24 -56.16
N GLN A 240 -7.37 21.76 -55.84
CA GLN A 240 -8.68 22.29 -55.34
C GLN A 240 -9.50 21.08 -54.73
N ILE A 241 -10.72 21.13 -54.14
CA ILE A 241 -11.75 22.15 -53.85
C ILE A 241 -12.69 21.71 -52.67
N ARG A 242 -13.01 22.61 -51.70
CA ARG A 242 -14.20 22.58 -50.79
C ARG A 242 -14.32 21.40 -49.77
N ARG A 243 -15.14 21.46 -48.70
CA ARG A 243 -16.16 22.42 -48.19
C ARG A 243 -16.26 22.36 -46.64
N GLY A 244 -16.63 23.45 -45.96
CA GLY A 244 -17.11 23.45 -44.54
C GLY A 244 -18.63 23.27 -44.46
N PRO A 245 -19.34 23.58 -43.34
CA PRO A 245 -18.96 24.30 -42.10
C PRO A 245 -18.99 23.39 -40.82
N GLY A 246 -18.84 23.87 -39.57
CA GLY A 246 -18.41 25.18 -39.06
C GLY A 246 -19.22 25.75 -37.87
N SER A 247 -18.89 25.33 -36.64
CA SER A 247 -19.08 26.01 -35.33
C SER A 247 -18.33 25.16 -34.27
N SER A 248 -17.58 25.62 -33.27
CA SER A 248 -17.62 26.79 -32.36
C SER A 248 -18.66 26.73 -31.24
N THR A 249 -18.28 26.26 -30.06
CA THR A 249 -18.60 26.84 -28.72
C THR A 249 -17.81 26.14 -27.60
N SER A 250 -17.59 26.88 -26.50
CA SER A 250 -17.40 26.44 -25.11
C SER A 250 -16.72 25.10 -24.81
N SER A 251 -15.54 25.18 -24.19
CA SER A 251 -15.17 24.25 -23.11
C SER A 251 -16.21 24.33 -21.98
N ASP A 252 -16.75 23.19 -21.56
CA ASP A 252 -17.57 23.05 -20.36
C ASP A 252 -17.04 21.85 -19.55
N ASP A 253 -17.21 21.88 -18.23
CA ASP A 253 -16.52 20.98 -17.28
C ASP A 253 -17.45 19.86 -16.79
N SER A 254 -17.07 18.59 -17.02
CA SER A 254 -17.90 17.42 -16.67
C SER A 254 -17.07 16.12 -16.59
N PRO A 255 -16.99 15.47 -15.41
CA PRO A 255 -16.08 14.36 -15.17
C PRO A 255 -16.68 12.96 -15.44
N ASP A 256 -17.22 12.71 -16.65
CA ASP A 256 -17.68 11.35 -17.05
C ASP A 256 -17.55 11.11 -18.57
N GLY A 257 -16.34 11.25 -19.10
CA GLY A 257 -16.01 11.14 -20.53
C GLY A 257 -15.93 9.70 -21.08
N LEU A 258 -17.00 8.91 -20.96
CA LEU A 258 -17.10 7.60 -21.62
C LEU A 258 -17.93 7.68 -22.91
N ALA A 259 -17.42 7.09 -24.00
CA ALA A 259 -18.14 7.03 -25.26
C ALA A 259 -19.39 6.13 -25.16
N PRO A 260 -20.54 6.50 -25.78
CA PRO A 260 -21.74 5.67 -25.77
C PRO A 260 -21.50 4.24 -26.27
N LEU A 261 -22.24 3.27 -25.72
CA LEU A 261 -22.08 1.85 -26.09
C LEU A 261 -22.26 1.59 -27.60
N GLU A 262 -23.15 2.32 -28.25
CA GLU A 262 -23.41 2.24 -29.69
C GLU A 262 -22.22 2.76 -30.52
N TYR A 263 -21.39 3.66 -29.99
CA TYR A 263 -20.13 4.04 -30.62
C TYR A 263 -19.14 2.87 -30.59
N LEU A 264 -18.98 2.22 -29.42
CA LEU A 264 -18.06 1.09 -29.23
C LEU A 264 -18.45 -0.15 -30.04
N GLN A 265 -19.75 -0.44 -30.17
CA GLN A 265 -20.26 -1.59 -30.93
C GLN A 265 -20.03 -1.50 -32.44
N ASN A 266 -19.86 -0.29 -32.99
CA ASN A 266 -19.66 -0.06 -34.43
C ASN A 266 -18.17 0.07 -34.83
N ILE A 267 -17.23 -0.04 -33.89
CA ILE A 267 -15.79 -0.04 -34.19
C ILE A 267 -15.37 -1.43 -34.69
N GLN A 268 -14.87 -1.54 -35.93
CA GLN A 268 -14.21 -2.76 -36.37
C GLN A 268 -12.97 -3.00 -35.48
N PRO A 269 -12.80 -4.18 -34.86
CA PRO A 269 -11.67 -4.44 -33.99
C PRO A 269 -10.36 -4.31 -34.78
N PRO A 270 -9.31 -3.68 -34.21
CA PRO A 270 -8.04 -3.53 -34.89
C PRO A 270 -7.47 -4.90 -35.26
N ARG A 271 -6.85 -5.01 -36.45
CA ARG A 271 -6.15 -6.22 -36.85
C ARG A 271 -5.09 -6.58 -35.81
N ARG A 272 -5.08 -7.84 -35.39
CA ARG A 272 -4.13 -8.36 -34.40
C ARG A 272 -2.70 -8.23 -34.91
N HIS A 273 -1.74 -8.19 -33.99
CA HIS A 273 -0.34 -8.13 -34.38
C HIS A 273 0.06 -9.49 -35.00
N PRO A 274 0.88 -9.54 -36.08
CA PRO A 274 1.21 -10.80 -36.75
C PRO A 274 1.86 -11.86 -35.85
N ILE A 275 2.50 -11.45 -34.75
CA ILE A 275 3.07 -12.36 -33.75
C ILE A 275 1.95 -13.11 -32.99
N ASP A 276 0.86 -12.44 -32.64
CA ASP A 276 -0.27 -13.03 -31.90
C ASP A 276 -1.03 -14.03 -32.77
N GLU A 277 -1.19 -13.72 -34.06
CA GLU A 277 -1.80 -14.58 -35.06
C GLU A 277 -0.95 -15.85 -35.29
N ASN A 278 0.38 -15.71 -35.38
CA ASN A 278 1.31 -16.84 -35.41
C ASN A 278 1.31 -17.65 -34.11
N ALA A 279 1.09 -17.04 -32.95
CA ALA A 279 0.95 -17.75 -31.69
C ALA A 279 -0.33 -18.59 -31.65
N LEU A 280 -1.47 -18.02 -32.07
CA LEU A 280 -2.76 -18.72 -32.14
C LEU A 280 -2.73 -19.92 -33.10
N MET A 281 -2.11 -19.78 -34.27
CA MET A 281 -1.95 -20.87 -35.23
C MET A 281 -1.20 -22.10 -34.65
N ARG A 282 -0.32 -21.90 -33.66
CA ARG A 282 0.43 -22.99 -33.00
C ARG A 282 -0.40 -23.80 -32.00
N PHE A 283 -1.54 -23.28 -31.54
CA PHE A 283 -2.43 -24.01 -30.63
C PHE A 283 -3.45 -24.90 -31.36
N ASN A 284 -3.70 -24.67 -32.66
CA ASN A 284 -4.70 -25.39 -33.44
C ASN A 284 -4.15 -26.63 -34.19
N SER A 285 -2.87 -26.97 -34.05
CA SER A 285 -2.20 -28.00 -34.86
C SER A 285 -2.16 -29.41 -34.25
N THR A 286 -2.85 -29.67 -33.14
CA THR A 286 -2.99 -31.01 -32.54
C THR A 286 -4.43 -31.49 -32.63
N GLY A 287 -4.80 -32.07 -33.77
CA GLY A 287 -6.18 -32.45 -34.08
C GLY A 287 -6.31 -33.51 -35.18
N HIS A 288 -5.50 -34.57 -35.10
CA HIS A 288 -5.67 -35.76 -35.96
C HIS A 288 -5.71 -37.04 -35.12
N LEU A 289 -6.89 -37.67 -35.16
CA LEU A 289 -7.03 -39.11 -35.40
C LEU A 289 -7.48 -39.30 -36.87
#